data_AF-A0A9E1YYV9-F1
#
_entry.id   AF-A0A9E1YYV9-F1
#
_cell.length_a   1.000
_cell.length_b   1.000
_cell.length_c   1.000
_cell.angle_alpha   90.00
_cell.angle_beta   90.00
_cell.angle_gamma   90.00
#
_symmetry.space_group_name_H-M   'P 1'
#
loop_
_entity.id
_entity.type
_entity.pdbx_description
1 polymer ?
#
loop_
_entity_poly.entity_id
_entity_poly.type
_entity_poly.pdbx_seq_one_letter_code
_entity_poly.pdbx_strand_id
1 'polypeptide(L)' 'MIAWTPFLEPLNAMQSVWYLLLIPMAFGIAVVYRALREPSYNTYWRAVIIMTLQVVFGIAAIAIALGVFVQWVIPLLNQP' A
#
# COMPACT_ATOMS: atom_id res chain seq x y z
N MET A 1 -8.07 -32.22 -16.31
CA MET A 1 -6.74 -31.59 -16.42
C MET A 1 -6.79 -30.26 -15.71
N ILE A 2 -5.98 -30.07 -14.68
CA ILE A 2 -5.81 -28.77 -14.01
C ILE A 2 -4.68 -28.07 -14.76
N ALA A 3 -5.02 -27.14 -15.66
CA ALA A 3 -4.04 -26.28 -16.30
C ALA A 3 -3.67 -25.19 -15.29
N TRP A 4 -2.78 -25.52 -14.34
CA TRP A 4 -2.29 -24.56 -13.36
C TRP A 4 -1.52 -23.45 -14.08
N THR A 5 -2.06 -22.23 -14.06
CA THR A 5 -1.44 -21.05 -14.69
C THR A 5 -0.97 -20.05 -13.62
N PRO A 6 0.20 -20.29 -12.99
CA PRO A 6 0.62 -19.60 -11.77
C PRO A 6 0.71 -18.07 -11.84
N PHE A 7 0.80 -17.50 -13.04
CA PHE A 7 0.96 -16.06 -13.26
C PHE A 7 -0.24 -15.41 -13.98
N LEU A 8 -1.15 -16.20 -14.54
CA LEU A 8 -2.30 -15.70 -15.29
C LEU A 8 -3.55 -15.62 -14.40
N GLU A 9 -3.57 -16.39 -13.31
CA GLU A 9 -4.63 -16.33 -12.32
C GLU A 9 -4.29 -15.31 -11.21
N PRO A 10 -5.29 -14.56 -10.71
CA PRO A 10 -5.12 -13.73 -9.53
C PRO A 10 -4.55 -14.56 -8.37
N LEU A 11 -3.77 -13.92 -7.50
CA LEU A 11 -3.25 -14.53 -6.27
C LEU A 11 -4.41 -14.86 -5.31
N ASN A 12 -5.10 -15.97 -5.56
CA ASN A 12 -6.31 -16.37 -4.86
C ASN A 12 -6.04 -16.57 -3.35
N ALA A 13 -4.86 -17.08 -3.00
CA ALA A 13 -4.48 -17.36 -1.61
C ALA A 13 -4.34 -16.10 -0.74
N MET A 14 -4.01 -14.95 -1.33
CA MET A 14 -3.80 -13.69 -0.60
C MET A 14 -4.83 -12.62 -0.95
N GLN A 15 -5.88 -12.97 -1.71
CA GLN A 15 -6.88 -12.03 -2.18
C GLN A 15 -7.65 -11.36 -1.03
N SER A 16 -7.86 -12.01 0.10
CA SER A 16 -8.54 -11.40 1.26
C SER A 16 -7.66 -10.40 2.02
N VAL A 17 -6.33 -10.51 1.89
CA VAL A 17 -5.33 -9.77 2.67
C VAL A 17 -4.35 -8.97 1.81
N TRP A 18 -4.67 -8.78 0.52
CA TRP A 18 -3.78 -8.17 -0.47
C TRP A 18 -3.25 -6.80 -0.03
N TYR A 19 -4.07 -6.02 0.67
CA TYR A 19 -3.73 -4.69 1.16
C TYR A 19 -2.56 -4.71 2.16
N LEU A 20 -2.34 -5.83 2.86
CA LEU A 20 -1.21 -5.98 3.79
C LEU A 20 0.13 -6.03 3.05
N LEU A 21 0.15 -6.43 1.77
CA LEU A 21 1.36 -6.46 0.93
C LEU A 21 1.94 -5.07 0.68
N LEU A 22 1.16 -4.01 0.95
CA LEU A 22 1.63 -2.64 0.95
C LEU A 22 2.77 -2.42 1.96
N ILE A 23 2.69 -3.04 3.13
CA ILE A 23 3.66 -2.88 4.21
C ILE A 23 5.05 -3.41 3.81
N PRO A 24 5.22 -4.69 3.40
CA PRO A 24 6.53 -5.19 3.00
C PRO A 24 7.08 -4.49 1.75
N MET A 25 6.21 -4.08 0.82
CA MET A 25 6.62 -3.29 -0.34
C MET A 25 7.18 -1.92 0.07
N ALA A 26 6.42 -1.16 0.86
CA ALA A 26 6.85 0.16 1.35
C ALA A 26 8.12 0.07 2.19
N PHE A 27 8.23 -0.97 3.03
CA PHE A 27 9.43 -1.24 3.82
C PHE A 27 10.64 -1.52 2.93
N GLY A 28 10.52 -2.40 1.93
CA GLY A 28 11.60 -2.71 1.00
C GLY A 28 12.09 -1.47 0.25
N ILE A 29 11.17 -0.65 -0.26
CA ILE A 29 11.49 0.63 -0.90
C ILE A 29 12.22 1.56 0.07
N ALA A 30 11.72 1.69 1.31
CA ALA A 30 12.29 2.56 2.32
C ALA A 30 13.72 2.13 2.71
N VAL A 31 13.97 0.82 2.87
CA VAL A 31 15.32 0.26 3.12
C VAL A 31 16.29 0.67 2.01
N VAL A 32 15.95 0.39 0.74
CA VAL A 32 16.84 0.68 -0.39
C VAL A 32 17.06 2.19 -0.54
N TYR A 33 15.99 2.98 -0.49
CA TYR A 33 16.08 4.43 -0.66
C TYR A 33 16.90 5.09 0.46
N ARG A 34 16.64 4.74 1.73
CA ARG A 34 17.35 5.32 2.87
C ARG A 34 18.80 4.86 2.93
N ALA A 35 19.12 3.66 2.46
CA ALA A 35 20.49 3.16 2.45
C ALA A 35 21.40 4.01 1.54
N LEU A 36 20.85 4.55 0.46
CA LEU A 36 21.58 5.41 -0.49
C LEU A 36 21.61 6.89 -0.08
N ARG A 37 20.70 7.32 0.81
CA ARG A 37 20.46 8.74 1.09
C ARG A 37 20.89 9.17 2.50
N GLU A 38 20.91 8.25 3.45
CA GLU A 38 21.16 8.57 4.86
C GLU A 38 22.67 8.53 5.17
N PRO A 39 23.27 9.62 5.67
CA PRO A 39 24.71 9.67 5.94
C PRO A 39 25.10 8.98 7.27
N SER A 40 24.15 8.73 8.16
CA SER A 40 24.40 8.14 9.48
C SER A 40 23.55 6.91 9.73
N TYR A 41 24.18 5.85 10.23
CA TYR A 41 23.50 4.61 10.58
C TYR A 41 22.57 4.75 11.79
N ASN A 42 22.80 5.74 12.64
CA ASN A 42 22.02 5.92 13.89
C ASN A 42 20.58 6.38 13.60
N THR A 43 20.37 7.12 12.51
CA THR A 43 19.05 7.60 12.08
C THR A 43 18.39 6.69 11.05
N TYR A 44 19.16 5.79 10.43
CA TYR A 44 18.73 4.94 9.32
C TYR A 44 17.43 4.17 9.62
N TRP A 45 17.41 3.33 10.65
CA TRP A 45 16.23 2.50 10.95
C TRP A 45 15.00 3.34 11.32
N ARG A 46 15.20 4.45 12.03
CA ARG A 46 14.12 5.39 12.33
C ARG A 46 13.57 6.01 11.05
N ALA A 47 14.44 6.41 10.13
CA ALA A 47 14.05 7.00 8.84
C ALA A 47 13.33 5.99 7.93
N VAL A 48 13.76 4.73 7.92
CA VAL A 48 13.10 3.63 7.20
C VAL A 48 11.68 3.41 7.72
N ILE A 49 11.53 3.29 9.04
CA ILE A 49 10.21 3.08 9.68
C ILE A 49 9.29 4.27 9.41
N ILE A 50 9.77 5.50 9.60
CA ILE A 50 8.97 6.71 9.35
C ILE A 50 8.50 6.75 7.89
N MET A 51 9.41 6.51 6.93
CA MET A 51 9.05 6.51 5.52
C MET A 51 8.07 5.40 5.17
N THR A 52 8.24 4.21 5.76
CA THR A 52 7.31 3.08 5.57
C THR A 52 5.91 3.46 6.04
N LEU A 53 5.79 4.03 7.24
CA LEU A 53 4.52 4.49 7.80
C LEU A 53 3.89 5.61 6.95
N GLN A 54 4.69 6.58 6.50
CA GLN A 54 4.21 7.66 5.63
C GLN A 54 3.61 7.13 4.32
N VAL A 55 4.26 6.17 3.67
CA VAL A 55 3.76 5.56 2.44
C VAL A 55 2.48 4.76 2.71
N VAL A 56 2.49 3.91 3.74
CA VAL A 56 1.33 3.08 4.11
C VAL A 56 0.12 3.93 4.47
N PHE A 57 0.29 4.90 5.37
CA PHE A 57 -0.80 5.78 5.79
C PHE A 57 -1.22 6.75 4.68
N GLY A 58 -0.30 7.22 3.84
CA GLY A 58 -0.63 8.07 2.70
C GLY A 58 -1.56 7.36 1.72
N ILE A 59 -1.23 6.13 1.34
CA ILE A 59 -2.06 5.33 0.42
C ILE A 59 -3.37 4.91 1.09
N ALA A 60 -3.35 4.50 2.37
CA ALA A 60 -4.56 4.16 3.11
C ALA A 60 -5.52 5.36 3.23
N ALA A 61 -4.99 6.55 3.52
CA ALA A 61 -5.78 7.77 3.60
C ALA A 61 -6.44 8.12 2.27
N ILE A 62 -5.73 7.98 1.15
CA ILE A 62 -6.28 8.19 -0.19
C ILE A 62 -7.42 7.20 -0.46
N ALA A 63 -7.22 5.92 -0.16
CA ALA A 63 -8.25 4.89 -0.35
C ALA A 63 -9.51 5.18 0.48
N ILE A 64 -9.35 5.57 1.75
CA ILE A 64 -10.46 5.95 2.63
C ILE A 64 -11.16 7.19 2.08
N ALA A 65 -10.41 8.23 1.69
CA ALA A 65 -10.98 9.46 1.15
C ALA A 65 -11.80 9.21 -0.12
N LEU A 66 -11.31 8.36 -1.03
CA LEU A 66 -12.06 7.93 -2.20
C LEU A 66 -13.32 7.14 -1.82
N GLY A 67 -13.23 6.23 -0.87
CA GLY A 67 -14.38 5.47 -0.37
C GLY A 67 -15.47 6.38 0.21
N VAL A 68 -15.08 7.33 1.05
CA VAL A 68 -16.00 8.34 1.63
C VAL A 68 -16.58 9.22 0.52
N PHE A 69 -15.76 9.70 -0.41
CA PHE A 69 -16.22 10.51 -1.54
C PHE A 69 -17.28 9.77 -2.36
N VAL A 70 -17.03 8.51 -2.72
CA VAL A 70 -17.99 7.69 -3.46
C VAL A 70 -19.28 7.49 -2.68
N GLN A 71 -19.20 7.20 -1.38
CA GLN A 71 -20.38 6.94 -0.56
C GLN A 71 -21.24 8.19 -0.29
N TRP A 72 -20.65 9.39 -0.29
CA TRP A 72 -21.35 10.61 0.14
C TRP A 72 -21.67 11.54 -1.02
N VAL A 73 -20.75 11.69 -1.96
CA VAL A 73 -20.90 12.64 -3.08
C VAL A 73 -21.72 12.04 -4.21
N ILE A 74 -21.51 10.77 -4.55
CA ILE A 74 -22.21 10.14 -5.68
C ILE A 74 -23.73 10.05 -5.45
N PRO A 75 -24.24 9.67 -4.25
CA PRO A 75 -25.68 9.66 -4.03
C PRO A 75 -26.33 11.03 -4.16
N LEU A 76 -25.64 12.11 -3.76
CA LEU A 76 -26.16 13.49 -3.90
C LEU A 76 -26.35 13.89 -5.38
N LEU A 77 -25.55 13.32 -6.29
CA LEU A 77 -25.64 13.57 -7.73
C LEU A 77 -26.72 12.72 -8.44
N ASN A 78 -27.20 11.67 -7.78
CA ASN A 78 -28.13 10.70 -8.36
C ASN A 78 -29.54 10.78 -7.72
N GLN A 79 -29.80 11.81 -6.91
CA GLN A 79 -31.15 12.16 -6.47
C GLN A 79 -31.87 12.86 -7.66
N PRO A 80 -33.10 12.45 -8.03
CA PRO A 80 -33.87 13.09 -9.10
C PRO A 80 -34.27 14.53 -8.75
#